data_AF-T1CE23-F1
#
_entry.id   AF-T1CE23-F1
#
_cell.length_a   1.000
_cell.length_b   1.000
_cell.length_c   1.000
_cell.angle_alpha   90.00
_cell.angle_beta   90.00
_cell.angle_gamma   90.00
#
_symmetry.space_group_name_H-M   'P 1'
#
loop_
_entity.id
_entity.type
_entity.pdbx_description
1 polymer ?
#
loop_
_entity_poly.entity_id
_entity_poly.type
_entity_poly.pdbx_seq_one_letter_code
_entity_poly.pdbx_strand_id
1 'polypeptide(L)'
;MQSLIWNDLSAVQRAQALQRPVRARGDAVREGVARIIEQVRADGDGALRLLTRRHDGVALDALEVSAAEFDAAEAELDATL
;
A
#
# COMPACT_ATOMS: atom_id res chain seq x y z
N MET A 1 13.71 -22.90 8.44
CA MET A 1 13.43 -22.83 9.90
C MET A 1 14.78 -22.88 10.61
N GLN A 2 15.13 -21.85 11.37
CA GLN A 2 16.41 -21.79 12.09
C GLN A 2 16.17 -22.19 13.54
N SER A 3 16.86 -23.23 14.02
CA SER A 3 16.80 -23.68 15.41
C SER A 3 18.00 -23.13 16.18
N LEU A 4 17.77 -22.58 17.37
CA LEU A 4 18.81 -22.01 18.24
C LEU A 4 18.78 -22.74 19.59
N ILE A 5 19.95 -23.04 20.16
CA ILE A 5 20.06 -23.57 21.53
C ILE A 5 19.99 -22.38 22.49
N TRP A 6 18.80 -22.10 23.02
CA TRP A 6 18.51 -20.89 23.80
C TRP A 6 19.44 -20.67 25.01
N ASN A 7 19.84 -21.77 25.66
CA ASN A 7 20.66 -21.72 26.87
C ASN A 7 22.10 -21.24 26.60
N ASP A 8 22.61 -21.45 25.39
CA ASP A 8 23.97 -21.06 25.00
C ASP A 8 24.04 -19.62 24.47
N LEU A 9 22.89 -18.97 24.30
CA LEU A 9 22.81 -17.59 23.82
C LEU A 9 23.09 -16.60 24.96
N SER A 10 23.95 -15.62 24.69
CA SER A 10 24.06 -14.40 25.48
C SER A 10 22.76 -13.60 25.47
N ALA A 11 22.61 -12.65 26.42
CA ALA A 11 21.44 -11.78 26.49
C ALA A 11 21.20 -11.00 25.18
N VAL A 12 22.27 -10.56 24.50
CA VAL A 12 22.19 -9.87 23.20
C VAL A 12 21.68 -10.79 22.10
N GLN A 13 22.16 -12.04 22.06
CA GLN A 13 21.73 -13.02 21.06
C GLN A 13 20.27 -13.44 21.25
N ARG A 14 19.81 -13.56 22.51
CA ARG A 14 18.39 -13.81 22.83
C ARG A 14 17.50 -12.66 22.39
N ALA A 15 17.93 -11.42 22.64
CA ALA A 15 17.20 -10.24 22.19
C ALA A 15 17.08 -10.18 20.67
N GLN A 16 18.16 -10.49 19.94
CA GLN A 16 18.16 -10.57 18.48
C GLN A 16 17.24 -11.67 17.95
N ALA A 17 17.28 -12.87 18.55
CA ALA A 17 16.45 -14.01 18.15
C ALA A 17 14.94 -13.75 18.33
N LEU A 18 14.57 -12.88 19.29
CA LEU A 18 13.18 -12.47 19.55
C LEU A 18 12.75 -11.23 18.76
N GLN A 19 13.65 -10.58 18.01
CA GLN A 19 13.24 -9.46 17.19
C GLN A 19 12.27 -9.94 16.13
N ARG A 20 11.14 -9.22 16.02
CA ARG A 20 10.27 -9.37 14.86
C ARG A 20 11.10 -9.02 13.62
N PRO A 21 11.06 -9.83 12.55
CA PRO A 21 11.81 -9.52 11.34
C PRO A 21 11.45 -8.12 10.85
N VAL A 22 12.41 -7.20 10.92
CA VAL A 22 12.24 -5.87 10.36
C VAL A 22 12.11 -6.06 8.86
N ARG A 23 10.96 -5.70 8.29
CA ARG A 23 10.80 -5.65 6.84
C ARG A 23 11.72 -4.54 6.34
N ALA A 24 12.87 -4.90 5.79
CA ALA A 24 13.93 -4.00 5.30
C ALA A 24 13.47 -2.98 4.23
N ARG A 25 12.22 -3.06 3.74
CA ARG A 25 11.63 -2.11 2.79
C ARG A 25 11.05 -0.84 3.42
N GLY A 26 11.14 -0.68 4.74
CA GLY A 26 10.50 0.42 5.46
C GLY A 26 10.88 1.81 4.95
N ASP A 27 12.18 2.08 4.73
CA ASP A 27 12.65 3.42 4.37
C ASP A 27 12.27 3.83 2.95
N ALA A 28 12.55 2.97 1.96
CA ALA A 28 12.18 3.25 0.56
C ALA A 28 10.66 3.45 0.38
N VAL A 29 9.84 2.68 1.12
CA VAL A 29 8.38 2.85 1.11
C VAL A 29 7.99 4.18 1.76
N ARG A 30 8.57 4.52 2.92
CA ARG A 30 8.33 5.82 3.59
C ARG A 30 8.66 7.00 2.69
N GLU A 31 9.83 6.98 2.06
CA GLU A 31 10.27 8.03 1.12
C GLU A 31 9.38 8.09 -0.13
N GLY A 32 8.92 6.94 -0.63
CA GLY A 32 7.97 6.87 -1.75
C GLY A 32 6.64 7.53 -1.41
N VAL A 33 6.06 7.20 -0.25
CA VAL A 33 4.79 7.78 0.21
C VAL A 33 4.92 9.28 0.45
N ALA A 34 6.02 9.74 1.08
CA ALA A 34 6.25 11.16 1.30
C ALA A 34 6.26 11.95 -0.02
N ARG A 35 6.91 11.42 -1.07
CA ARG A 35 6.92 12.04 -2.40
C ARG A 35 5.52 12.08 -3.04
N ILE A 36 4.74 11.01 -2.92
CA ILE A 36 3.36 10.99 -3.43
C ILE A 36 2.52 12.07 -2.76
N ILE A 37 2.61 12.20 -1.43
CA ILE A 37 1.88 13.22 -0.66
C ILE A 37 2.26 14.62 -1.12
N GLU A 38 3.56 14.93 -1.24
CA GLU A 38 4.01 16.24 -1.69
C GLU A 38 3.57 16.55 -3.12
N GLN A 39 3.62 15.56 -4.02
CA GLN A 39 3.16 15.72 -5.39
C GLN A 39 1.64 16.02 -5.45
N VAL A 40 0.83 15.30 -4.67
CA VAL A 40 -0.62 15.55 -4.62
C VAL A 40 -0.95 16.90 -4.00
N ARG A 41 -0.19 17.35 -2.99
CA ARG A 41 -0.36 18.70 -2.42
C ARG A 41 -0.04 19.81 -3.42
N ALA A 42 0.98 19.62 -4.25
CA ALA A 42 1.40 20.60 -5.24
C ALA A 42 0.46 20.66 -6.46
N ASP A 43 0.09 19.50 -7.01
CA ASP A 43 -0.56 19.41 -8.32
C ASP A 43 -2.02 18.93 -8.27
N GLY A 44 -2.54 18.60 -7.07
CA GLY A 44 -3.92 18.16 -6.85
C GLY A 44 -4.34 17.00 -7.74
N ASP A 45 -5.50 17.12 -8.37
CA ASP A 45 -6.08 16.11 -9.25
C ASP A 45 -5.20 15.75 -10.46
N GLY A 46 -4.31 16.66 -10.88
CA GLY A 46 -3.33 16.38 -11.93
C GLY A 46 -2.35 15.28 -11.51
N ALA A 47 -1.87 15.33 -10.27
CA ALA A 47 -1.05 14.27 -9.70
C ALA A 47 -1.81 12.96 -9.59
N LEU A 48 -3.08 12.98 -9.15
CA LEU A 48 -3.90 11.77 -9.03
C LEU A 48 -4.02 11.06 -10.37
N ARG A 49 -4.39 11.77 -11.45
CA ARG A 49 -4.48 11.19 -12.80
C ARG A 49 -3.15 10.63 -13.30
N LEU A 50 -2.04 11.32 -13.03
CA LEU A 50 -0.70 10.84 -13.41
C LEU A 50 -0.32 9.56 -12.65
N LEU A 51 -0.57 9.52 -11.35
CA LEU A 51 -0.27 8.39 -10.49
C LEU A 51 -1.13 7.17 -10.84
N THR A 52 -2.43 7.35 -11.09
CA THR A 52 -3.31 6.29 -11.59
C THR A 52 -2.82 5.71 -12.91
N ARG A 53 -2.47 6.55 -13.89
CA ARG A 53 -1.85 6.06 -15.15
C ARG A 53 -0.59 5.25 -14.91
N ARG A 54 0.23 5.65 -13.95
CA ARG A 54 1.51 5.00 -13.65
C ARG A 54 1.36 3.66 -12.95
N HIS A 55 0.47 3.58 -11.95
CA HIS A 55 0.36 2.43 -11.07
C HIS A 55 -0.72 1.45 -11.52
N ASP A 56 -1.81 1.96 -12.06
CA ASP A 56 -2.98 1.17 -12.46
C ASP A 56 -3.06 1.00 -13.99
N GLY A 57 -2.27 1.76 -14.75
CA GLY A 57 -2.16 1.63 -16.21
C GLY A 57 -3.33 2.23 -16.98
N VAL A 58 -4.25 2.93 -16.32
CA VAL A 58 -5.46 3.49 -16.93
C VAL A 58 -5.48 5.01 -16.88
N ALA A 59 -6.05 5.63 -17.91
CA ALA A 59 -6.31 7.07 -17.92
C ALA A 59 -7.78 7.31 -17.55
N LEU A 60 -8.00 8.06 -16.47
CA LEU A 60 -9.34 8.42 -16.01
C LEU A 60 -9.71 9.83 -16.46
N ASP A 61 -10.92 9.97 -16.99
CA ASP A 61 -11.51 11.27 -17.34
C ASP A 61 -12.10 11.95 -16.08
N ALA A 62 -12.85 11.18 -15.28
CA ALA A 62 -13.38 11.59 -13.99
C ALA A 62 -12.70 10.82 -12.84
N LEU A 63 -12.49 11.50 -11.71
CA LEU A 63 -11.98 10.87 -10.48
C LEU A 63 -13.11 10.30 -9.62
N GLU A 64 -14.30 10.90 -9.70
CA GLU A 64 -15.49 10.47 -8.98
C GLU A 64 -16.27 9.47 -9.85
N VAL A 65 -16.76 8.41 -9.21
CA VAL A 65 -17.66 7.44 -9.84
C VAL A 65 -19.06 8.06 -9.91
N SER A 66 -19.66 8.05 -11.10
CA SER A 66 -20.98 8.62 -11.32
C SER A 66 -22.10 7.77 -10.72
N ALA A 67 -23.24 8.40 -10.42
CA ALA A 67 -24.44 7.68 -9.96
C ALA A 67 -24.88 6.58 -10.94
N ALA A 68 -24.75 6.82 -12.25
CA ALA A 68 -25.10 5.84 -13.26
C ALA A 68 -24.17 4.61 -13.24
N GLU A 69 -22.88 4.79 -12.94
CA GLU A 69 -21.94 3.68 -12.76
C GLU A 69 -22.27 2.88 -11.49
N PHE A 70 -22.71 3.53 -10.42
CA PHE A 70 -23.23 2.83 -9.24
C PHE A 70 -24.49 2.02 -9.55
N ASP A 71 -25.51 2.62 -10.19
CA ASP A 71 -26.75 1.93 -10.56
C ASP A 71 -26.48 0.71 -11.45
N ALA A 72 -25.54 0.84 -12.40
CA ALA A 72 -25.13 -0.26 -13.27
C ALA A 72 -24.46 -1.39 -12.49
N ALA A 73 -23.54 -1.06 -11.58
CA ALA A 73 -22.86 -2.06 -10.76
C ALA A 73 -23.83 -2.80 -9.82
N GLU A 74 -24.82 -2.11 -9.25
CA GLU A 74 -25.86 -2.73 -8.41
C GLU A 74 -26.72 -3.71 -9.20
N ALA A 75 -27.08 -3.38 -10.44
CA ALA A 75 -27.88 -4.25 -11.30
C ALA A 75 -27.16 -5.55 -11.71
N GLU A 76 -25.82 -5.60 -11.61
CA GLU A 76 -25.02 -6.79 -11.88
C GLU A 76 -24.92 -7.76 -10.69
N LEU A 77 -25.37 -7.35 -9.50
CA LEU A 77 -25.35 -8.19 -8.31
C LEU A 77 -26.37 -9.33 -8.41
N ASP A 78 -25.96 -10.52 -8.00
CA ASP A 78 -26.89 -11.62 -7.76
C ASP A 78 -27.80 -11.26 -6.58
N ALA A 79 -29.08 -11.61 -6.66
CA ALA A 79 -30.08 -11.31 -5.63
C ALA A 79 -29.79 -11.94 -4.26
N THR A 80 -28.79 -12.82 -4.15
CA THR A 80 -28.37 -13.49 -2.91
C THR A 80 -27.16 -12.88 -2.22
N LEU A 81 -26.53 -11.84 -2.79
CA LEU A 81 -25.52 -10.99 -2.12
C LEU A 81 -26.19 -9.95 -1.22
#